data_AF-A0A2E6CJF0-F1
#
_entry.id   AF-A0A2E6CJF0-F1
#
_cell.length_a   1.000
_cell.length_b   1.000
_cell.length_c   1.000
_cell.angle_alpha   90.00
_cell.angle_beta   90.00
_cell.angle_gamma   90.00
#
_symmetry.space_group_name_H-M   'P 1'
#
loop_
_entity.id
_entity.type
_entity.pdbx_description
1 polymer ?
#
loop_
_entity_poly.entity_id
_entity_poly.type
_entity_poly.pdbx_seq_one_letter_code
_entity_poly.pdbx_strand_id
1 'polypeptide(L)'
;MGRLVLVRREQAIRGGQPLAFLIGLITALSIGILLLVLSGHDPMAVYERMFDSSIGSPKSWSITLNRAVPLGLAGLAVAVAGSMGLWNIGAEGQILAGAMMAAWMARIGEGWPSPLLITVMLLAAILGGALLGLGPAVARAQIGVNEI
;
A
#
# COMPACT_ATOMS: atom_id res chain seq x y z
N MET A 1 -45.42 -13.66 -12.06
CA MET A 1 -44.27 -12.73 -12.15
C MET A 1 -43.14 -13.29 -11.31
N GLY A 2 -41.99 -13.62 -11.92
CA GLY A 2 -40.85 -14.19 -11.19
C GLY A 2 -40.23 -13.18 -10.24
N ARG A 3 -40.03 -13.56 -8.98
CA ARG A 3 -39.42 -12.71 -7.95
C ARG A 3 -37.94 -12.53 -8.30
N LEU A 4 -37.50 -11.30 -8.58
CA LEU A 4 -36.08 -11.00 -8.76
C LEU A 4 -35.37 -11.23 -7.41
N VAL A 5 -34.41 -12.16 -7.39
CA VAL A 5 -33.57 -12.44 -6.22
C VAL A 5 -32.16 -11.97 -6.55
N LEU A 6 -31.66 -11.00 -5.78
CA LEU A 6 -30.27 -10.56 -5.85
C LEU A 6 -29.40 -11.63 -5.17
N VAL A 7 -28.61 -12.35 -5.96
CA VAL A 7 -27.65 -13.34 -5.46
C VAL A 7 -26.25 -12.76 -5.53
N ARG A 8 -25.47 -12.90 -4.46
CA ARG A 8 -24.05 -12.52 -4.43
C ARG A 8 -23.29 -13.36 -5.46
N ARG A 9 -22.62 -12.71 -6.40
CA ARG A 9 -21.78 -13.42 -7.38
C ARG A 9 -20.46 -13.82 -6.74
N GLU A 10 -20.15 -15.11 -6.77
CA GLU A 10 -18.85 -15.65 -6.34
C GLU A 10 -17.78 -15.52 -7.43
N GLN A 11 -18.19 -15.39 -8.69
CA GLN A 11 -17.28 -15.26 -9.82
C GLN A 11 -17.38 -13.86 -10.43
N ALA A 12 -16.21 -13.24 -10.64
CA ALA A 12 -16.12 -11.98 -11.37
C ALA A 12 -16.57 -12.16 -12.82
N ILE A 13 -17.30 -11.16 -13.35
CA ILE A 13 -17.74 -11.15 -14.74
C ILE A 13 -16.49 -11.11 -15.63
N ARG A 14 -16.32 -12.10 -16.53
CA ARG A 14 -15.26 -12.06 -17.55
C ARG A 14 -15.35 -10.75 -18.34
N GLY A 15 -14.31 -9.92 -18.25
CA GLY A 15 -14.27 -8.60 -18.90
C GLY A 15 -15.05 -7.48 -18.18
N GLY A 16 -15.75 -7.77 -17.07
CA GLY A 16 -16.48 -6.75 -16.30
C GLY A 16 -15.57 -5.94 -15.35
N GLN A 17 -14.38 -6.45 -15.03
CA GLN A 17 -13.43 -5.77 -14.13
C GLN A 17 -12.92 -4.42 -14.67
N PRO A 18 -12.48 -4.30 -15.95
CA PRO A 18 -12.10 -2.99 -16.51
C PRO A 18 -13.28 -2.00 -16.53
N LEU A 19 -14.48 -2.48 -16.86
CA LEU A 19 -15.67 -1.63 -16.88
C LEU A 19 -16.03 -1.11 -15.48
N ALA A 20 -16.01 -1.98 -14.48
CA ALA A 20 -16.24 -1.59 -13.09
C ALA A 20 -15.18 -0.59 -12.61
N PHE A 21 -13.91 -0.79 -12.98
CA PHE A 21 -12.83 0.15 -12.69
C PHE A 21 -13.07 1.51 -13.34
N LEU A 22 -13.42 1.55 -14.63
CA LEU A 22 -13.71 2.80 -15.36
C LEU A 22 -14.90 3.56 -14.76
N ILE A 23 -15.99 2.85 -14.46
CA ILE A 23 -17.17 3.45 -13.80
C ILE A 23 -16.76 4.03 -12.44
N GLY A 24 -16.00 3.28 -11.64
CA GLY A 24 -15.49 3.73 -10.35
C GLY A 24 -14.60 4.97 -10.48
N LEU A 25 -13.68 4.97 -11.45
CA LEU A 25 -12.77 6.08 -11.72
C LEU A 25 -13.55 7.35 -12.10
N ILE A 26 -14.48 7.26 -13.06
CA ILE A 26 -15.29 8.40 -13.49
C ILE A 26 -16.14 8.92 -12.34
N THR A 27 -16.74 8.01 -11.55
CA THR A 27 -17.56 8.40 -10.39
C THR A 27 -16.73 9.13 -9.35
N ALA A 28 -15.55 8.62 -9.01
CA ALA A 28 -14.64 9.24 -8.05
C ALA A 28 -14.18 10.63 -8.52
N LEU A 29 -13.80 10.78 -9.79
CA LEU A 29 -13.43 12.07 -10.37
C LEU A 29 -14.62 13.04 -10.37
N SER A 30 -15.83 12.58 -10.72
CA SER A 30 -17.03 13.41 -10.73
C SER A 30 -17.38 13.93 -9.33
N ILE A 31 -17.30 13.07 -8.32
CA ILE A 31 -17.49 13.46 -6.92
C ILE A 31 -16.40 14.45 -6.49
N GLY A 32 -15.14 14.22 -6.88
CA GLY A 32 -14.05 15.14 -6.60
C GLY A 32 -14.29 16.53 -7.20
N ILE A 33 -14.70 16.61 -8.46
CA ILE A 33 -15.08 17.86 -9.13
C ILE A 33 -16.20 18.56 -8.36
N LEU A 34 -17.27 17.83 -8.01
CA LEU A 34 -18.39 18.38 -7.26
C LEU A 34 -17.92 19.01 -5.93
N LEU A 35 -17.09 18.31 -5.17
CA LEU A 35 -16.55 18.80 -3.91
C LEU A 35 -15.67 20.04 -4.08
N LEU A 36 -14.85 20.10 -5.14
CA LEU A 36 -13.99 21.25 -5.43
C LEU A 36 -14.81 22.48 -5.81
N VAL A 37 -15.82 22.32 -6.67
CA VAL A 37 -16.74 23.40 -7.04
C VAL A 37 -17.50 23.92 -5.82
N LEU A 38 -18.05 23.02 -4.99
CA LEU A 38 -18.75 23.38 -3.74
C LEU A 38 -17.82 24.11 -2.75
N SER A 39 -16.52 23.81 -2.79
CA SER A 39 -15.50 24.48 -1.99
C SER A 39 -14.94 25.76 -2.62
N GLY A 40 -15.47 26.20 -3.77
CA GLY A 40 -15.02 27.41 -4.47
C GLY A 40 -13.66 27.31 -5.16
N HIS A 41 -13.16 26.10 -5.39
CA HIS A 41 -11.88 25.86 -6.08
C HIS A 41 -12.11 25.49 -7.55
N ASP A 42 -11.23 25.93 -8.44
CA ASP A 42 -11.22 25.50 -9.84
C ASP A 42 -10.76 24.04 -9.95
N PRO A 43 -11.63 23.09 -10.37
CA PRO A 43 -11.27 21.68 -10.47
C PRO A 43 -10.14 21.42 -11.46
N MET A 44 -10.08 22.18 -12.56
CA MET A 44 -9.08 21.93 -13.61
C MET A 44 -7.68 22.26 -13.11
N ALA A 45 -7.50 23.46 -12.54
CA ALA A 45 -6.23 23.86 -11.94
C ALA A 45 -5.76 22.92 -10.81
N VAL A 46 -6.70 22.36 -10.02
CA VAL A 46 -6.36 21.40 -8.97
C VAL A 46 -5.88 20.08 -9.56
N TYR A 47 -6.56 19.55 -10.58
CA TYR A 47 -6.16 18.29 -11.22
C TYR A 47 -4.85 18.41 -12.00
N GLU A 48 -4.60 19.53 -12.66
CA GLU A 48 -3.29 19.83 -13.26
C GLU A 48 -2.19 19.79 -12.20
N ARG A 49 -2.38 20.46 -11.06
CA ARG A 49 -1.42 20.42 -9.95
C ARG A 49 -1.22 19.03 -9.37
N MET A 50 -2.29 18.23 -9.25
CA MET A 50 -2.21 16.85 -8.79
C MET A 50 -1.37 16.00 -9.75
N PHE A 51 -1.56 16.19 -11.05
CA PHE A 51 -0.79 15.49 -12.08
C PHE A 51 0.70 15.88 -12.02
N ASP A 52 0.99 17.18 -11.97
CA ASP A 52 2.36 17.69 -11.89
C ASP A 52 3.09 17.25 -10.62
N SER A 53 2.39 17.27 -9.49
CA SER A 53 2.93 16.83 -8.19
C SER A 53 3.16 15.32 -8.13
N SER A 54 2.48 14.55 -8.99
CA SER A 54 2.58 13.10 -9.03
C SER A 54 3.66 12.62 -10.00
N ILE A 55 3.64 13.09 -11.25
CA ILE A 55 4.53 12.61 -12.32
C ILE A 55 5.13 13.70 -13.22
N GLY A 56 4.86 14.99 -12.96
CA GLY A 56 5.32 16.10 -13.81
C GLY A 56 6.81 16.41 -13.75
N SER A 57 7.55 15.87 -12.78
CA SER A 57 9.00 16.08 -12.66
C SER A 57 9.73 14.87 -12.06
N PRO A 58 11.06 14.73 -12.25
CA PRO A 58 11.84 13.67 -11.58
C PRO A 58 11.66 13.65 -10.06
N LYS A 59 11.53 14.82 -9.43
CA LYS A 59 11.26 14.93 -7.98
C LYS A 59 9.87 14.43 -7.62
N SER A 60 8.85 14.79 -8.40
CA SER A 60 7.47 14.31 -8.24
C SER A 60 7.41 12.78 -8.33
N TRP A 61 8.12 12.21 -9.31
CA TRP A 61 8.27 10.77 -9.47
C TRP A 61 8.89 10.12 -8.23
N SER A 62 9.96 10.68 -7.68
CA SER A 62 10.56 10.15 -6.44
C SER A 62 9.59 10.19 -5.26
N ILE A 63 8.81 11.26 -5.11
CA ILE A 63 7.80 11.37 -4.05
C ILE A 63 6.72 10.30 -4.22
N THR A 64 6.23 10.11 -5.45
CA THR A 64 5.21 9.11 -5.77
C THR A 64 5.73 7.70 -5.48
N LEU A 65 6.94 7.37 -5.93
CA LEU A 65 7.54 6.05 -5.69
C LEU A 65 7.82 5.80 -4.21
N ASN A 66 8.31 6.80 -3.47
CA ASN A 66 8.53 6.69 -2.02
C ASN A 66 7.26 6.34 -1.24
N ARG A 67 6.08 6.70 -1.76
CA ARG A 67 4.79 6.33 -1.16
C ARG A 67 4.23 5.03 -1.74
N ALA A 68 4.31 4.84 -3.05
CA ALA A 68 3.72 3.71 -3.75
C ALA A 68 4.45 2.39 -3.45
N VAL A 69 5.78 2.40 -3.39
CA VAL A 69 6.59 1.19 -3.16
C VAL A 69 6.25 0.51 -1.83
N PRO A 70 6.28 1.18 -0.65
CA PRO A 70 5.96 0.51 0.60
C PRO A 70 4.51 0.01 0.64
N LEU A 71 3.55 0.75 0.08
CA LEU A 71 2.15 0.33 0.00
C LEU A 71 1.96 -0.90 -0.91
N GLY A 72 2.64 -0.91 -2.06
CA GLY A 72 2.61 -2.03 -3.00
C GLY A 72 3.22 -3.30 -2.40
N LEU A 73 4.37 -3.17 -1.72
CA LEU A 73 5.02 -4.27 -1.01
C LEU A 73 4.16 -4.77 0.17
N ALA A 74 3.48 -3.88 0.89
CA ALA A 74 2.55 -4.26 1.95
C ALA A 74 1.37 -5.07 1.39
N GLY A 75 0.76 -4.60 0.29
CA GLY A 75 -0.29 -5.34 -0.40
C GLY A 75 0.17 -6.71 -0.89
N LEU A 76 1.39 -6.81 -1.42
CA LEU A 76 2.00 -8.07 -1.82
C LEU A 76 2.22 -9.00 -0.62
N ALA A 77 2.74 -8.49 0.49
CA ALA A 77 2.95 -9.26 1.72
C ALA A 77 1.64 -9.82 2.27
N VAL A 78 0.58 -9.00 2.30
CA VAL A 78 -0.77 -9.44 2.70
C VAL A 78 -1.35 -10.45 1.72
N ALA A 79 -1.16 -10.27 0.41
CA ALA A 79 -1.62 -11.22 -0.61
C ALA A 79 -0.93 -12.59 -0.47
N VAL A 80 0.38 -12.61 -0.21
CA VAL A 80 1.15 -13.83 0.05
C VAL A 80 0.66 -14.52 1.33
N ALA A 81 0.48 -13.78 2.43
CA ALA A 81 -0.06 -14.34 3.67
C ALA A 81 -1.48 -14.91 3.49
N GLY A 82 -2.35 -14.14 2.83
CA GLY A 82 -3.72 -14.53 2.53
C GLY A 82 -3.82 -15.77 1.64
N SER A 83 -2.86 -15.99 0.75
CA SER A 83 -2.79 -17.22 -0.06
C SER A 83 -2.54 -18.49 0.76
N MET A 84 -1.97 -18.35 1.96
CA MET A 84 -1.77 -19.43 2.93
C MET A 84 -2.92 -19.54 3.95
N GLY A 85 -3.97 -18.72 3.80
CA GLY A 85 -5.06 -18.64 4.76
C GLY A 85 -4.69 -17.92 6.06
N LEU A 86 -3.60 -17.16 6.06
CA LEU A 86 -3.14 -16.36 7.21
C LEU A 86 -3.59 -14.90 7.08
N TRP A 87 -3.94 -14.29 8.20
CA TRP A 87 -4.26 -12.86 8.27
C TRP A 87 -3.05 -12.05 8.77
N ASN A 88 -2.52 -11.14 7.93
CA ASN A 88 -1.47 -10.20 8.35
C ASN A 88 -2.04 -8.80 8.61
N ILE A 89 -2.59 -8.57 9.81
CA ILE A 89 -3.14 -7.26 10.21
C ILE A 89 -2.02 -6.31 10.66
N GLY A 90 -0.88 -6.84 11.12
CA GLY A 90 0.26 -6.06 11.62
C GLY A 90 1.15 -5.42 10.56
N ALA A 91 0.75 -5.40 9.29
CA ALA A 91 1.57 -4.91 8.18
C ALA A 91 2.04 -3.45 8.38
N GLU A 92 1.18 -2.57 8.90
CA GLU A 92 1.54 -1.18 9.20
C GLU A 92 2.67 -1.09 10.24
N GLY A 93 2.57 -1.89 11.30
CA GLY A 93 3.62 -2.00 12.31
C GLY A 93 4.92 -2.54 11.73
N GLN A 94 4.85 -3.55 10.85
CA GLN A 94 6.04 -4.16 10.23
C GLN A 94 6.78 -3.15 9.34
N ILE A 95 6.03 -2.32 8.59
CA ILE A 95 6.60 -1.23 7.79
C ILE A 95 7.30 -0.22 8.70
N LEU A 96 6.66 0.19 9.81
CA LEU A 96 7.23 1.16 10.73
C LEU A 96 8.50 0.62 11.41
N ALA A 97 8.48 -0.63 11.89
CA ALA A 97 9.63 -1.28 12.49
C ALA A 97 10.80 -1.41 11.50
N GLY A 98 10.50 -1.78 10.25
CA GLY A 98 11.51 -1.80 9.18
C GLY A 98 12.08 -0.42 8.90
N ALA A 99 11.23 0.62 8.82
CA ALA A 99 11.67 1.99 8.62
C ALA A 99 12.56 2.50 9.77
N MET A 100 12.22 2.18 11.02
CA MET A 100 13.04 2.52 12.19
C MET A 100 14.42 1.87 12.13
N MET A 101 14.50 0.58 11.79
CA MET A 101 15.78 -0.13 11.67
C MET A 101 16.63 0.39 10.50
N ALA A 102 16.00 0.70 9.37
CA ALA A 102 16.71 1.33 8.25
C ALA A 102 17.24 2.73 8.61
N ALA A 103 16.43 3.56 9.29
CA ALA A 103 16.85 4.88 9.75
C ALA A 103 17.99 4.79 10.77
N TRP A 104 17.95 3.81 11.67
CA TRP A 104 19.04 3.53 12.60
C TRP A 104 20.34 3.18 11.86
N MET A 105 20.28 2.29 10.85
CA MET A 105 21.44 1.97 10.02
C MET A 105 21.97 3.17 9.24
N ALA A 106 21.08 4.01 8.71
CA ALA A 106 21.46 5.25 8.04
C ALA A 106 22.23 6.20 8.96
N ARG A 107 21.83 6.27 10.24
CA ARG A 107 22.46 7.14 11.23
C ARG A 107 23.86 6.67 11.64
N ILE A 108 24.06 5.37 11.81
CA ILE A 108 25.37 4.80 12.21
C ILE A 108 26.31 4.62 11.02
N GLY A 109 25.78 4.45 9.82
CA GLY A 109 26.54 4.29 8.57
C GLY A 109 26.98 5.60 7.94
N GLU A 110 27.08 6.67 8.73
CA GLU A 110 27.53 7.98 8.27
C GLU A 110 28.95 7.86 7.70
N GLY A 111 29.14 8.27 6.43
CA GLY A 111 30.42 8.14 5.73
C GLY A 111 30.66 6.79 5.04
N TRP A 112 29.74 5.82 5.12
CA TRP A 112 29.87 4.56 4.37
C TRP A 112 29.64 4.78 2.87
N PRO A 113 30.24 3.94 1.99
CA PRO A 113 29.91 3.96 0.57
C PRO A 113 28.42 3.73 0.34
N SER A 114 27.79 4.55 -0.51
CA SER A 114 26.34 4.53 -0.72
C SER A 114 25.75 3.15 -1.06
N PRO A 115 26.38 2.31 -1.92
CA PRO A 115 25.83 0.98 -2.21
C PRO A 115 25.80 0.07 -0.98
N LEU A 116 26.83 0.14 -0.13
CA LEU A 116 26.90 -0.64 1.11
C LEU A 116 25.84 -0.16 2.10
N LEU A 117 25.73 1.16 2.27
CA LEU A 117 24.75 1.76 3.18
C LEU A 117 23.32 1.37 2.81
N ILE A 118 22.95 1.51 1.54
CA ILE A 118 21.61 1.14 1.05
C ILE A 118 21.33 -0.35 1.28
N THR A 119 22.32 -1.21 0.99
CA THR A 119 22.16 -2.67 1.18
C THR A 119 21.93 -3.02 2.65
N VAL A 120 22.71 -2.43 3.57
CA VAL A 120 22.57 -2.69 5.01
C VAL A 120 21.25 -2.13 5.55
N MET A 121 20.82 -0.95 5.07
CA MET A 121 19.51 -0.39 5.42
C MET A 121 18.36 -1.32 4.98
N LEU A 122 18.43 -1.89 3.77
CA LEU A 122 17.41 -2.82 3.28
C LEU A 122 17.36 -4.10 4.13
N LEU A 123 18.52 -4.69 4.44
CA LEU A 123 18.58 -5.88 5.31
C LEU A 123 18.04 -5.59 6.70
N ALA A 124 18.40 -4.44 7.29
CA ALA A 124 17.88 -4.04 8.59
C ALA A 124 16.36 -3.79 8.56
N ALA A 125 15.81 -3.23 7.47
CA ALA A 125 14.37 -3.08 7.31
C ALA A 125 13.63 -4.42 7.29
N ILE A 126 14.18 -5.40 6.54
CA ILE A 126 13.63 -6.76 6.48
C ILE A 126 13.65 -7.38 7.88
N LEU A 127 14.77 -7.27 8.60
CA LEU A 127 14.89 -7.80 9.96
C LEU A 127 13.94 -7.11 10.93
N GLY A 128 13.80 -5.78 10.87
CA GLY A 128 12.88 -5.03 11.73
C GLY A 128 11.42 -5.46 11.54
N GLY A 129 10.98 -5.57 10.28
CA GLY A 129 9.63 -6.07 9.97
C GLY A 129 9.43 -7.52 10.39
N ALA A 130 10.40 -8.39 10.13
CA ALA A 130 10.34 -9.80 10.51
C ALA A 130 10.28 -9.99 12.03
N LEU A 131 11.11 -9.26 12.79
CA LEU A 131 11.11 -9.31 14.25
C LEU A 131 9.77 -8.92 14.86
N LEU A 132 9.09 -7.92 14.29
CA LEU A 132 7.76 -7.55 14.76
C LEU A 132 6.71 -8.62 14.41
N GLY A 133 6.79 -9.22 13.22
CA GLY A 133 5.90 -10.30 12.79
C GLY A 133 6.15 -11.63 13.50
N LEU A 134 7.33 -11.84 14.08
CA LEU A 134 7.71 -13.11 14.71
C LEU A 134 6.85 -13.45 15.92
N GLY A 135 6.42 -12.47 16.71
CA GLY A 135 5.58 -12.73 17.90
C GLY A 135 4.29 -13.48 17.56
N PRO A 136 3.40 -12.91 16.73
CA PRO A 136 2.20 -13.59 16.25
C PRO A 136 2.51 -14.89 15.50
N ALA A 137 3.58 -14.93 14.71
CA ALA A 137 3.96 -16.12 13.97
C ALA A 137 4.33 -17.30 14.90
N VAL A 138 5.12 -17.05 15.95
CA VAL A 138 5.50 -18.07 16.95
C VAL A 138 4.28 -18.49 17.77
N ALA A 139 3.45 -17.54 18.19
CA ALA A 139 2.22 -17.84 18.94
C ALA A 139 1.29 -18.75 18.12
N ARG A 140 1.10 -18.46 16.83
CA ARG A 140 0.34 -19.32 15.92
C ARG A 140 0.98 -20.70 15.77
N ALA A 141 2.29 -20.76 15.50
CA ALA A 141 2.98 -22.00 15.17
C ALA A 141 3.13 -22.96 16.35
N GLN A 142 3.30 -22.44 17.57
CA GLN A 142 3.56 -23.26 18.76
C GLN A 142 2.35 -23.40 19.68
N ILE A 143 1.53 -22.36 19.79
CA ILE A 143 0.44 -22.28 20.79
C ILE A 143 -0.94 -22.48 20.12
N GLY A 144 -1.02 -22.38 18.78
CA GLY A 144 -2.27 -22.59 18.04
C GLY A 144 -3.29 -21.47 18.17
N VAL A 145 -2.88 -20.31 18.71
CA VAL A 145 -3.72 -19.10 18.79
C VAL A 145 -3.97 -18.53 17.40
N ASN A 146 -4.95 -17.64 17.27
CA ASN A 146 -5.16 -16.92 16.01
C ASN A 146 -4.01 -15.92 15.78
N GLU A 147 -3.61 -15.70 14.52
CA GLU A 147 -2.52 -14.78 14.16
C GLU A 147 -2.91 -13.28 14.14
N ILE A 148 -4.13 -12.99 14.61
CA ILE A 148 -4.75 -11.66 14.71
C ILE A 148 -4.39 -10.99 16.04
#